data_AF-A0A7K2ZBI0-F1
#
_entry.id   AF-A0A7K2ZBI0-F1
#
_cell.length_a   1.000
_cell.length_b   1.000
_cell.length_c   1.000
_cell.angle_alpha   90.00
_cell.angle_beta   90.00
_cell.angle_gamma   90.00
#
_symmetry.space_group_name_H-M   'P 1'
#
loop_
_entity.id
_entity.type
_entity.pdbx_description
1 polymer ?
#
loop_
_entity_poly.entity_id
_entity_poly.type
_entity_poly.pdbx_seq_one_letter_code
_entity_poly.pdbx_strand_id
1 'polypeptide(L)' 'MTTSPIPQHEGTAPVEPHRVLVLNSGSSSVKYQLLDMRDRSRLASGLVERIGEETSRLVHTPLAGGGAEPRERTGPIAD' A
#
# COMPACT_ATOMS: atom_id res chain seq x y z
N MET A 1 -31.48 21.84 -42.60
CA MET A 1 -31.56 20.82 -41.53
C MET A 1 -30.25 20.07 -41.52
N THR A 2 -29.31 20.44 -40.64
CA THR A 2 -28.03 19.73 -40.46
C THR A 2 -27.79 19.64 -38.97
N THR A 3 -28.06 18.48 -38.39
CA THR A 3 -27.68 18.14 -37.02
C THR A 3 -26.26 17.62 -37.02
N SER A 4 -25.33 18.37 -36.42
CA SER A 4 -23.99 17.88 -36.08
C SER A 4 -24.09 16.77 -35.03
N PRO A 5 -23.25 15.72 -35.09
CA PRO A 5 -23.26 14.68 -34.07
C PRO A 5 -22.62 15.18 -32.78
N ILE A 6 -23.22 14.79 -31.66
CA ILE A 6 -22.67 14.99 -30.30
C ILE A 6 -21.48 14.03 -30.15
N PRO A 7 -20.29 14.50 -29.74
CA PRO A 7 -19.18 13.61 -29.46
C PRO A 7 -19.53 12.73 -28.26
N GLN A 8 -19.59 11.42 -28.46
CA GLN A 8 -19.70 10.45 -27.39
C GLN A 8 -18.32 10.33 -26.73
N HIS A 9 -18.14 10.99 -25.58
CA HIS A 9 -17.03 10.69 -24.70
C HIS A 9 -17.28 9.32 -24.07
N GLU A 10 -16.75 8.27 -24.69
CA GLU A 10 -16.66 6.94 -24.12
C GLU A 10 -15.59 6.96 -23.02
N GLY A 11 -15.98 7.51 -21.87
CA GLY A 11 -15.12 7.64 -20.70
C GLY A 11 -15.13 6.36 -19.89
N THR A 12 -14.25 5.41 -20.19
CA THR A 12 -13.76 4.52 -19.15
C THR A 12 -12.77 5.34 -18.32
N ALA A 13 -13.28 6.10 -17.36
CA ALA A 13 -12.41 6.66 -16.33
C ALA A 13 -11.60 5.50 -15.73
N PRO A 14 -10.27 5.60 -15.60
CA PRO A 14 -9.52 4.57 -14.91
C PRO A 14 -10.12 4.43 -13.52
N VAL A 15 -10.54 3.21 -13.16
CA VAL A 15 -11.04 2.91 -11.82
C VAL A 15 -9.90 3.23 -10.86
N GLU A 16 -9.95 4.40 -10.23
CA GLU A 16 -8.88 4.83 -9.35
C GLU A 16 -8.65 3.76 -8.29
N PRO A 17 -7.39 3.37 -8.04
CA PRO A 17 -7.10 2.32 -7.08
C PRO A 17 -7.54 2.80 -5.70
N HIS A 18 -8.57 2.18 -5.14
CA HIS A 18 -9.07 2.50 -3.79
C HIS A 18 -8.16 1.85 -2.75
N ARG A 19 -7.05 2.51 -2.43
CA ARG A 19 -6.03 2.00 -1.52
C ARG A 19 -6.31 2.40 -0.08
N VAL A 20 -6.35 1.43 0.81
CA VAL A 20 -6.49 1.65 2.26
C VAL A 20 -5.25 1.13 2.97
N LEU A 21 -4.62 1.99 3.76
CA LEU A 21 -3.52 1.61 4.67
C LEU A 21 -4.11 1.32 6.04
N VAL A 22 -4.00 0.07 6.47
CA VAL A 22 -4.38 -0.37 7.82
C VAL A 22 -3.14 -0.35 8.70
N LEU A 23 -3.24 0.30 9.85
CA LEU A 23 -2.18 0.38 10.86
C LEU A 23 -2.65 -0.23 12.17
N ASN A 24 -1.82 -1.09 12.76
CA ASN A 24 -1.90 -1.48 14.15
C ASN A 24 -0.64 -0.96 14.83
N SER A 25 -0.80 -0.01 15.75
CA SER A 25 0.29 0.66 16.42
C SER A 25 0.38 0.23 17.89
N GLY A 26 1.57 -0.17 18.31
CA GLY A 26 1.98 -0.26 19.71
C GLY A 26 2.92 0.89 20.06
N SER A 27 3.41 0.93 21.30
CA SER A 27 4.32 1.99 21.77
C SER A 27 5.67 2.02 21.05
N SER A 28 6.15 0.87 20.55
CA SER A 28 7.44 0.73 19.87
C SER A 28 7.34 -0.11 18.59
N SER A 29 6.13 -0.27 18.05
CA SER A 29 5.91 -1.07 16.85
C SER A 29 4.72 -0.60 16.01
N VAL A 30 4.81 -0.84 14.70
CA VAL A 30 3.73 -0.60 13.75
C VAL A 30 3.63 -1.78 12.80
N LYS A 31 2.54 -2.52 12.87
CA LYS A 31 2.18 -3.49 11.84
C LYS A 31 1.27 -2.80 10.83
N TYR A 32 1.57 -2.93 9.54
CA TYR A 32 0.81 -2.29 8.48
C TYR A 32 0.43 -3.24 7.35
N GLN A 33 -0.68 -2.93 6.68
CA GLN A 33 -1.10 -3.57 5.44
C GLN A 33 -1.67 -2.53 4.48
N LEU A 34 -1.28 -2.60 3.21
CA LEU A 34 -1.89 -1.82 2.14
C LEU A 34 -2.85 -2.72 1.38
N LEU A 35 -4.12 -2.34 1.33
CA LEU A 35 -5.19 -3.10 0.67
C LEU A 35 -5.69 -2.36 -0.57
N ASP A 36 -5.99 -3.11 -1.61
CA ASP A 36 -6.87 -2.66 -2.69
C ASP A 36 -8.31 -2.99 -2.31
N MET A 37 -9.15 -1.99 -2.08
CA MET A 37 -10.52 -2.25 -1.62
C MET A 37 -11.48 -2.65 -2.74
N ARG A 38 -11.04 -2.65 -4.00
CA ARG A 38 -11.86 -3.14 -5.12
C ARG A 38 -12.12 -4.63 -4.97
N ASP A 39 -11.11 -5.38 -4.55
CA ASP A 39 -11.15 -6.84 -4.36
C ASP A 39 -10.67 -7.30 -2.96
N ARG A 40 -10.31 -6.34 -2.09
CA ARG A 40 -9.72 -6.56 -0.75
C ARG A 40 -8.37 -7.28 -0.81
N SER A 41 -7.68 -7.27 -1.96
CA SER A 41 -6.36 -7.87 -2.09
C SER A 41 -5.32 -7.07 -1.32
N ARG A 42 -4.30 -7.76 -0.81
CA ARG A 42 -3.21 -7.15 -0.04
C ARG A 42 -2.06 -6.78 -0.97
N LEU A 43 -1.88 -5.49 -1.21
CA LEU A 43 -0.82 -4.91 -2.03
C LEU A 43 0.55 -4.89 -1.34
N ALA A 44 0.57 -4.81 0.00
CA ALA A 44 1.79 -4.93 0.79
C ALA A 44 1.46 -5.20 2.26
N SER A 45 2.44 -5.66 3.02
CA SER A 45 2.42 -5.64 4.48
C SER A 45 3.79 -5.36 5.04
N GLY A 46 3.84 -4.96 6.30
CA GLY A 46 5.09 -4.98 7.02
C GLY A 46 4.94 -4.78 8.50
N LEU A 47 6.10 -4.79 9.15
CA LEU A 47 6.27 -4.61 10.57
C LEU A 47 7.47 -3.71 10.79
N VAL A 48 7.28 -2.67 11.58
CA VAL A 48 8.35 -1.92 12.21
C VAL A 48 8.30 -2.27 13.70
N GLU A 49 9.44 -2.62 14.29
CA GLU A 49 9.52 -2.97 15.71
C GLU A 49 10.80 -2.40 16.32
N ARG A 50 10.79 -2.25 17.65
CA ARG A 50 11.89 -1.66 18.43
C ARG A 50 12.20 -0.22 18.01
N ILE A 51 11.17 0.54 17.61
CA ILE A 51 11.28 1.95 17.24
C ILE A 51 11.89 2.73 18.43
N GLY A 52 12.83 3.63 18.14
CA GLY A 52 13.61 4.35 19.15
C GLY A 52 14.87 3.61 19.63
N GLU A 53 15.10 2.37 19.18
CA GLU A 53 16.29 1.58 19.54
C GLU A 53 17.30 1.49 18.38
N GLU A 54 18.59 1.38 18.71
CA GLU A 54 19.66 1.11 17.73
C GLU A 54 19.44 -0.18 16.93
N THR A 55 18.69 -1.12 17.51
CA THR A 55 18.38 -2.42 16.90
C THR A 55 17.01 -2.45 16.24
N SER A 56 16.41 -1.29 15.92
CA SER A 56 15.11 -1.25 15.24
C SER A 56 15.12 -2.12 13.98
N ARG A 57 13.94 -2.65 13.63
CA ARG A 57 13.80 -3.55 12.48
C ARG A 57 12.56 -3.23 11.68
N LEU A 58 12.73 -3.15 10.37
CA LEU A 58 11.67 -3.04 9.37
C LEU A 58 11.68 -4.30 8.51
N VAL A 59 10.53 -4.96 8.41
CA VAL A 59 10.25 -6.00 7.43
C VAL A 59 9.12 -5.52 6.53
N HIS A 60 9.35 -5.51 5.22
CA HIS A 60 8.37 -5.13 4.20
C HIS A 60 8.19 -6.25 3.19
N THR A 61 6.96 -6.73 3.03
CA THR A 61 6.59 -7.73 2.04
C THR A 61 5.66 -7.08 1.01
N PRO A 62 6.11 -6.87 -0.23
CA PRO A 62 5.27 -6.39 -1.32
C PRO A 62 4.24 -7.45 -1.77
N LEU A 63 3.31 -7.07 -2.64
CA LEU A 63 2.22 -7.92 -3.16
C LEU A 63 2.73 -9.33 -3.55
N ALA A 64 2.14 -10.34 -2.91
CA ALA A 64 2.34 -11.73 -3.26
C ALA A 64 1.70 -11.98 -4.64
N GLY A 65 2.51 -11.96 -5.70
CA GLY A 65 2.05 -12.13 -7.08
C GLY A 65 3.00 -11.53 -8.12
N GLY A 66 3.86 -10.57 -7.73
CA GLY A 66 4.82 -9.93 -8.62
C GLY A 66 6.27 -10.48 -8.54
N GLY A 67 6.51 -11.57 -7.81
CA GLY A 67 7.87 -12.11 -7.59
C GLY A 67 8.80 -11.20 -6.77
N ALA A 68 8.24 -10.22 -6.06
CA ALA A 68 9.02 -9.28 -5.29
C ALA A 68 9.34 -9.86 -3.91
N GLU A 69 10.63 -9.99 -3.62
CA GLU A 69 11.13 -10.55 -2.35
C GLU A 69 10.86 -9.62 -1.16
N PRO A 70 10.69 -10.20 0.05
CA PRO A 70 10.67 -9.42 1.29
C PRO A 70 11.95 -8.59 1.43
N ARG A 71 11.78 -7.36 1.92
CA ARG A 71 12.88 -6.44 2.22
C ARG A 71 13.00 -6.29 3.72
N GLU A 72 14.21 -6.48 4.24
CA GLU A 72 14.52 -6.31 5.65
C GLU A 72 15.56 -5.20 5.82
N ARG A 73 15.37 -4.37 6.84
CA ARG A 73 16.33 -3.36 7.27
C ARG A 73 16.43 -3.37 8.79
N THR A 74 17.67 -3.31 9.27
CA THR A 74 17.99 -3.13 10.70
C THR A 74 18.79 -1.86 10.89
N GLY A 75 18.77 -1.33 12.11
CA GLY A 75 19.44 -0.09 12.49
C GLY A 75 18.46 0.92 13.07
N PRO A 76 18.93 2.08 13.54
CA PRO A 76 18.09 3.04 14.26
C PRO A 76 16.93 3.56 13.42
N ILE A 77 15.74 3.54 14.00
CA ILE A 77 14.52 4.20 13.49
C ILE A 77 14.04 5.14 14.59
N ALA A 78 13.93 6.43 14.28
CA ALA A 78 13.43 7.45 15.20
C ALA A 78 11.95 7.19 15.59
N ASP A 79 11.59 7.55 16.81
CA ASP A 79 10.23 7.47 17.37
C ASP A 79 9.31 8.64 16.96
#